data_AF-A0A5J6WGV3-F1
#
_entry.id   AF-A0A5J6WGV3-F1
#
_cell.length_a   1.000
_cell.length_b   1.000
_cell.length_c   1.000
_cell.angle_alpha   90.00
_cell.angle_beta   90.00
_cell.angle_gamma   90.00
#
_symmetry.space_group_name_H-M   'P 1'
#
loop_
_entity.id
_entity.type
_entity.pdbx_description
1 polymer ?
#
loop_
_entity_poly.entity_id
_entity_poly.type
_entity_poly.pdbx_seq_one_letter_code
_entity_poly.pdbx_strand_id
1 'polypeptide(L)'
;MKSFIFFIIIACTLALAAAFAASNDQLVDFNYLVALDAFKLSSLLIGAFVAGLVIAGTCMALLMMKLKLSISKLKRKSKRQETELEKLRITDIKG
;
A
#
# COMPACT_ATOMS: atom_id res chain seq x y z
N MET A 1 28.29 -8.44 2.65
CA MET A 1 27.77 -8.10 1.30
C MET A 1 26.38 -7.46 1.34
N LYS A 2 25.39 -8.05 2.02
CA LYS A 2 24.00 -7.52 2.07
C LYS A 2 23.90 -6.10 2.63
N SER A 3 24.68 -5.77 3.67
CA SER A 3 24.74 -4.41 4.25
C SER A 3 25.41 -3.38 3.32
N PHE A 4 26.38 -3.81 2.51
CA PHE A 4 27.06 -2.93 1.55
C PHE A 4 26.14 -2.60 0.36
N ILE A 5 25.39 -3.59 -0.14
CA ILE A 5 24.36 -3.38 -1.15
C ILE A 5 23.27 -2.45 -0.62
N PHE A 6 22.82 -2.64 0.62
CA PHE A 6 21.84 -1.75 1.26
C PHE A 6 22.35 -0.31 1.36
N PHE A 7 23.62 -0.13 1.72
CA PHE A 7 24.26 1.19 1.75
C PHE A 7 24.29 1.85 0.37
N ILE A 8 24.65 1.12 -0.70
CA ILE A 8 24.61 1.63 -2.07
C ILE A 8 23.20 2.04 -2.46
N ILE A 9 22.19 1.22 -2.15
CA ILE A 9 20.78 1.54 -2.46
C ILE A 9 20.37 2.84 -1.78
N ILE A 10 20.70 3.01 -0.50
CA ILE A 10 20.42 4.26 0.22
C ILE A 10 21.13 5.44 -0.45
N ALA A 11 22.43 5.32 -0.73
CA ALA A 11 23.21 6.39 -1.34
C ALA A 11 22.65 6.79 -2.72
N CYS A 12 22.31 5.81 -3.57
CA CYS A 12 21.66 6.06 -4.86
C CYS A 12 20.29 6.72 -4.70
N THR A 13 19.48 6.29 -3.73
CA THR A 13 18.16 6.87 -3.47
C THR A 13 18.28 8.33 -3.01
N LEU A 14 19.23 8.63 -2.12
CA LEU A 14 19.52 9.98 -1.68
C LEU A 14 20.01 10.87 -2.83
N ALA A 15 20.90 10.35 -3.69
CA ALA A 15 21.37 11.08 -4.86
C ALA A 15 20.23 11.39 -5.84
N LEU A 16 19.32 10.44 -6.09
CA LEU A 16 18.12 10.66 -6.91
C LEU A 16 17.20 11.72 -6.31
N ALA A 17 16.95 11.65 -4.99
CA ALA A 17 16.12 12.63 -4.29
C ALA A 17 16.72 14.04 -4.37
N ALA A 18 18.05 14.16 -4.18
CA ALA A 18 18.76 15.43 -4.31
C ALA A 18 18.71 15.97 -5.75
N ALA A 19 18.95 15.12 -6.75
CA ALA A 19 18.87 15.50 -8.16
C ALA A 19 17.46 15.95 -8.57
N PHE A 20 16.44 15.25 -8.08
CA PHE A 20 15.04 15.61 -8.27
C PHE A 20 14.72 16.96 -7.64
N ALA A 21 15.16 17.19 -6.40
CA ALA A 21 14.95 18.47 -5.72
C ALA A 21 15.65 19.62 -6.46
N ALA A 22 16.90 19.43 -6.87
CA ALA A 22 17.68 20.42 -7.61
C ALA A 22 17.07 20.74 -8.99
N SER A 23 16.55 19.73 -9.69
CA SER A 23 15.91 19.92 -11.00
C SER A 23 14.55 20.62 -10.90
N ASN A 24 13.95 20.64 -9.70
CA ASN A 24 12.66 21.25 -9.41
C ASN A 24 12.80 22.37 -8.37
N ASP A 25 13.95 23.05 -8.33
CA ASP A 25 14.21 24.14 -7.39
C ASP A 25 13.56 25.47 -7.79
N GLN A 26 12.71 25.45 -8.83
CA GLN A 26 11.95 26.60 -9.27
C GLN A 26 10.92 27.02 -8.22
N LEU A 27 10.81 28.33 -8.00
CA LEU A 27 9.77 28.95 -7.19
C LEU A 27 8.49 29.08 -8.02
N VAL A 28 7.36 28.70 -7.44
CA VAL A 28 6.04 28.78 -8.06
C VAL A 28 5.09 29.51 -7.12
N ASP A 29 4.38 30.51 -7.65
CA ASP A 29 3.35 31.23 -6.93
C ASP A 29 2.10 30.37 -6.78
N PHE A 30 1.78 29.99 -5.56
CA PHE A 30 0.65 29.12 -5.24
C PHE A 30 -0.56 29.94 -4.79
N ASN A 31 -1.38 30.38 -5.75
CA ASN A 31 -2.60 31.17 -5.48
C ASN A 31 -3.83 30.26 -5.29
N TYR A 32 -3.93 29.53 -4.18
CA TYR A 32 -5.14 28.80 -3.80
C TYR A 32 -5.49 29.06 -2.33
N LEU A 33 -6.44 29.97 -2.10
CA LEU A 33 -7.20 30.23 -0.84
C LEU A 33 -6.41 30.61 0.43
N VAL A 34 -5.09 30.41 0.47
CA VAL A 34 -4.18 30.82 1.53
C VAL A 34 -3.09 31.65 0.86
N ALA A 35 -3.15 32.96 1.03
CA ALA A 35 -2.14 33.87 0.50
C ALA A 35 -0.87 33.75 1.34
N LEU A 36 0.06 32.87 0.97
CA LEU A 36 1.37 32.77 1.61
C LEU A 36 2.41 32.32 0.58
N ASP A 37 3.33 33.23 0.25
CA ASP A 37 4.68 33.07 -0.33
C ASP A 37 4.93 32.09 -1.51
N ALA A 38 6.05 32.34 -2.21
CA ALA A 38 6.54 31.48 -3.28
C ALA A 38 7.09 30.15 -2.73
N PHE A 39 6.56 29.02 -3.20
CA PHE A 39 7.01 27.68 -2.80
C PHE A 39 7.94 27.05 -3.84
N LYS A 40 8.89 26.24 -3.38
CA LYS A 40 9.69 25.39 -4.28
C LYS A 40 8.82 24.28 -4.86
N LEU A 41 8.86 24.11 -6.18
CA LEU A 41 8.12 23.05 -6.88
C LEU A 41 8.46 21.66 -6.35
N SER A 42 9.72 21.45 -5.96
CA SER A 42 10.19 20.20 -5.35
C SER A 42 9.41 19.83 -4.09
N SER A 43 9.14 20.79 -3.18
CA SER A 43 8.36 20.55 -1.96
C SER A 43 6.93 20.14 -2.26
N LEU A 44 6.32 20.75 -3.28
CA LEU A 44 4.97 20.43 -3.71
C LEU A 44 4.90 19.03 -4.34
N LEU A 45 5.83 18.68 -5.23
CA LEU A 45 5.88 17.35 -5.84
C LEU A 45 6.10 16.26 -4.79
N ILE A 46 6.99 16.49 -3.82
CA ILE A 46 7.21 15.56 -2.70
C ILE A 46 5.92 15.41 -1.88
N GLY A 47 5.25 16.52 -1.55
CA GLY A 47 3.98 16.50 -0.81
C GLY A 47 2.90 15.71 -1.55
N ALA A 48 2.72 15.96 -2.84
CA ALA A 48 1.76 15.25 -3.69
C ALA A 48 2.10 13.76 -3.81
N PHE A 49 3.38 13.41 -3.96
CA PHE A 49 3.83 12.03 -4.04
C PHE A 49 3.57 11.27 -2.74
N VAL A 50 3.91 11.86 -1.59
CA VAL A 50 3.65 11.26 -0.27
C VAL A 50 2.16 11.11 -0.02
N ALA A 51 1.36 12.13 -0.35
CA ALA A 51 -0.10 12.04 -0.24
C ALA A 51 -0.67 10.91 -1.11
N GLY A 52 -0.22 10.81 -2.36
CA GLY A 52 -0.59 9.73 -3.27
C GLY A 52 -0.21 8.34 -2.75
N LEU A 53 0.99 8.19 -2.20
CA LEU A 53 1.44 6.93 -1.59
C LEU A 53 0.60 6.54 -0.37
N VAL A 54 0.26 7.50 0.49
CA VAL A 54 -0.58 7.25 1.67
C VAL A 54 -1.99 6.81 1.24
N ILE A 55 -2.58 7.48 0.25
CA ILE A 55 -3.91 7.14 -0.26
C ILE A 55 -3.88 5.74 -0.90
N ALA A 56 -2.92 5.48 -1.80
CA ALA A 56 -2.78 4.19 -2.47
C ALA A 56 -2.52 3.06 -1.46
N GLY A 57 -1.62 3.27 -0.50
CA GLY A 57 -1.30 2.32 0.55
C GLY A 57 -2.50 2.02 1.44
N THR A 58 -3.28 3.06 1.80
CA THR A 58 -4.52 2.90 2.59
C THR A 58 -5.55 2.08 1.82
N CYS A 59 -5.78 2.41 0.55
CA CYS A 59 -6.70 1.68 -0.31
C CYS A 59 -6.29 0.20 -0.43
N MET A 60 -5.02 -0.06 -0.73
CA MET A 60 -4.47 -1.41 -0.86
C MET A 60 -4.59 -2.20 0.45
N ALA A 61 -4.27 -1.57 1.59
CA ALA A 61 -4.38 -2.19 2.91
C ALA A 61 -5.83 -2.60 3.22
N LEU A 62 -6.80 -1.72 2.96
CA LEU A 62 -8.22 -2.01 3.16
C LEU A 62 -8.69 -3.16 2.27
N LEU A 63 -8.32 -3.17 0.99
CA LEU A 63 -8.66 -4.26 0.08
C LEU A 63 -8.04 -5.60 0.52
N MET A 64 -6.78 -5.59 0.93
CA MET A 64 -6.12 -6.79 1.46
C MET A 64 -6.80 -7.30 2.74
N MET A 65 -7.19 -6.42 3.65
CA MET A 65 -7.93 -6.81 4.86
C MET A 65 -9.26 -7.47 4.50
N LYS A 66 -10.04 -6.87 3.59
CA LYS A 66 -11.31 -7.44 3.12
C LYS A 66 -11.09 -8.81 2.48
N LEU A 67 -10.06 -8.96 1.65
CA LEU A 67 -9.75 -10.22 0.98
C LEU A 67 -9.38 -11.32 1.98
N LYS A 68 -8.54 -11.02 2.97
CA LYS A 68 -8.18 -11.98 4.04
C LYS A 68 -9.40 -12.44 4.83
N LEU A 69 -10.32 -11.52 5.16
CA LEU A 69 -11.56 -11.85 5.85
C LEU A 69 -12.46 -12.76 5.01
N SER A 70 -12.61 -12.47 3.71
CA SER A 70 -13.36 -13.32 2.78
C SER A 70 -12.77 -14.73 2.70
N ILE A 71 -11.45 -14.86 2.55
CA ILE A 71 -10.77 -16.15 2.53
C ILE A 71 -11.06 -16.95 3.82
N SER A 72 -10.97 -16.31 4.99
CA SER A 72 -11.26 -16.96 6.27
C SER A 72 -12.72 -17.45 6.35
N LYS A 73 -13.68 -16.63 5.90
CA LYS A 73 -15.11 -17.00 5.85
C LYS A 73 -15.34 -18.18 4.90
N LEU A 74 -14.76 -18.14 3.70
CA LEU A 74 -14.90 -19.20 2.70
C LEU A 74 -14.30 -20.52 3.22
N LYS A 75 -13.12 -20.48 3.84
CA LYS A 75 -12.48 -21.67 4.43
C LYS A 75 -13.34 -22.32 5.53
N ARG A 76 -13.96 -21.50 6.39
CA ARG A 76 -14.90 -22.00 7.42
C ARG A 76 -16.14 -22.63 6.80
N LYS A 77 -16.71 -22.03 5.75
CA LYS A 77 -17.87 -22.59 5.03
C LYS A 77 -17.52 -23.92 4.36
N SER A 78 -16.38 -24.00 3.67
CA SER A 78 -15.88 -25.25 3.06
C SER A 78 -15.77 -26.37 4.09
N LYS A 79 -15.09 -26.11 5.21
CA LYS A 79 -14.91 -27.10 6.27
C LYS A 79 -16.24 -27.57 6.86
N ARG A 80 -17.21 -26.67 7.05
CA ARG A 80 -18.54 -27.05 7.53
C ARG A 80 -19.25 -27.94 6.52
N GLN A 81 -19.24 -27.58 5.24
CA GLN A 81 -19.86 -28.38 4.18
C GLN A 81 -19.24 -29.78 4.10
N GLU A 82 -17.92 -29.89 4.20
CA GLU A 82 -17.22 -31.18 4.27
C GLU A 82 -17.70 -32.04 5.46
N THR A 83 -17.81 -31.45 6.66
CA THR A 83 -18.30 -32.17 7.85
C THR A 83 -19.77 -32.59 7.74
N GLU A 84 -20.65 -31.77 7.16
CA GLU A 84 -22.06 -32.14 6.96
C GLU A 84 -22.19 -33.28 5.94
N LEU A 85 -21.42 -33.23 4.83
CA LEU A 85 -21.38 -34.31 3.84
C LEU A 85 -20.89 -35.63 4.46
N GLU A 86 -19.86 -35.57 5.30
CA GLU A 86 -19.34 -36.75 6.00
C GLU A 86 -20.40 -37.35 6.94
N LYS A 87 -21.10 -36.52 7.72
CA LYS A 87 -22.20 -36.97 8.59
C LYS A 87 -23.33 -37.63 7.80
N LEU A 88 -23.80 -37.01 6.72
CA LEU A 88 -24.84 -37.58 5.87
C LEU A 88 -24.43 -38.95 5.34
N ARG A 89 -23.19 -39.08 4.83
CA ARG A 89 -22.64 -40.34 4.33
C ARG A 89 -22.61 -41.44 5.41
N ILE A 90 -22.30 -41.10 6.67
CA ILE A 90 -22.30 -42.06 7.77
C ILE A 90 -23.72 -42.48 8.17
N THR A 91 -24.70 -41.58 8.01
CA THR A 91 -26.10 -41.83 8.35
C THR A 91 -26.76 -42.76 7.33
N ASP A 92 -26.47 -42.58 6.04
CA ASP A 92 -26.97 -43.45 4.95
C ASP A 92 -26.40 -44.89 5.01
N ILE A 93 -25.21 -45.09 5.59
CA ILE A 93 -24.59 -46.43 5.73
C ILE A 93 -25.20 -47.22 6.90
N LYS A 94 -25.85 -46.54 7.86
CA LYS A 94 -26.40 -47.14 9.09
C LYS A 94 -27.90 -47.42 9.06
N GLY A 95 -28.62 -46.95 8.05
CA GLY A 95 -30.03 -47.26 7.79
C GLY A 95 -30.18 -48.42 6.80
#